data_AF-A0A6I5C777-F1
#
_entry.id   AF-A0A6I5C777-F1
#
_cell.length_a   1.000
_cell.length_b   1.000
_cell.length_c   1.000
_cell.angle_alpha   90.00
_cell.angle_beta   90.00
_cell.angle_gamma   90.00
#
_symmetry.space_group_name_H-M   'P 1'
#
loop_
_entity.id
_entity.type
_entity.pdbx_description
1 polymer ?
#
loop_
_entity_poly.entity_id
_entity_poly.type
_entity_poly.pdbx_seq_one_letter_code
_entity_poly.pdbx_strand_id
1 'polypeptide(L)'
;ARTEDTDLLTPAGIRSAVRALKTATGTDRMSSFVVHSDHASAGVMVAGSKTRYDNWTYRPGEGARKGIISGTVTPLESPFDIDDLDWDAVPALLKQADKVLNVKEVSSRYVDVRAPNPTWDTPLGMAVYLSNKYHESGYLEATARGRVTRTMPNDKD
;
A
#
# COMPACT_ATOMS: atom_id res chain seq x y z
N ALA A 1 -5.72 2.75 -23.24
CA ALA A 1 -5.97 1.48 -22.53
C ALA A 1 -4.70 1.14 -21.75
N ARG A 2 -4.79 0.93 -20.43
CA ARG A 2 -3.67 0.38 -19.66
C ARG A 2 -3.57 -1.09 -20.01
N THR A 3 -2.41 -1.55 -20.48
CA THR A 3 -2.18 -2.99 -20.62
C THR A 3 -2.10 -3.60 -19.23
N GLU A 4 -2.66 -4.79 -19.02
CA GLU A 4 -2.59 -5.52 -17.74
C GLU A 4 -1.15 -5.61 -17.20
N ASP A 5 -0.15 -5.64 -18.09
CA ASP A 5 1.28 -5.61 -17.78
C ASP A 5 1.77 -4.39 -16.99
N THR A 6 1.00 -3.31 -16.92
CA THR A 6 1.38 -2.08 -16.21
C THR A 6 0.52 -1.77 -15.00
N ASP A 7 -0.47 -2.60 -14.68
CA ASP A 7 -1.30 -2.40 -13.49
C ASP A 7 -0.61 -2.95 -12.24
N LEU A 8 -0.26 -2.04 -11.33
CA LEU A 8 0.37 -2.41 -10.07
C LEU A 8 -0.59 -2.96 -9.03
N LEU A 9 -1.91 -2.88 -9.23
CA LEU A 9 -2.89 -3.49 -8.32
C LEU A 9 -3.12 -4.99 -8.57
N THR A 10 -2.10 -5.65 -9.10
CA THR A 10 -2.03 -7.10 -9.30
C THR A 10 -0.87 -7.67 -8.46
N PRO A 11 -0.90 -8.96 -8.06
CA PRO A 11 0.20 -9.54 -7.29
C PRO A 11 1.56 -9.42 -8.03
N ALA A 12 1.56 -9.63 -9.35
CA ALA A 12 2.76 -9.48 -10.18
C ALA A 12 3.27 -8.02 -10.22
N GLY A 13 2.36 -7.06 -10.38
CA GLY A 13 2.66 -5.64 -10.38
C GLY A 13 3.25 -5.16 -9.06
N ILE A 14 2.62 -5.50 -7.92
CA ILE A 14 3.13 -5.17 -6.59
C ILE A 14 4.52 -5.77 -6.39
N ARG A 15 4.70 -7.06 -6.68
CA ARG A 15 6.02 -7.71 -6.53
C ARG A 15 7.08 -7.09 -7.45
N SER A 16 6.69 -6.52 -8.60
CA SER A 16 7.61 -5.76 -9.45
C SER A 16 8.07 -4.47 -8.79
N ALA A 17 7.15 -3.73 -8.17
CA ALA A 17 7.48 -2.52 -7.40
C ALA A 17 8.41 -2.86 -6.22
N VAL A 18 8.06 -3.90 -5.44
CA VAL A 18 8.87 -4.38 -4.31
C VAL A 18 10.28 -4.76 -4.77
N ARG A 19 10.42 -5.57 -5.83
CA ARG A 19 11.74 -5.95 -6.37
C ARG A 19 12.56 -4.75 -6.83
N ALA A 20 11.93 -3.76 -7.47
CA ALA A 20 12.63 -2.56 -7.92
C ALA A 20 13.13 -1.72 -6.74
N LEU A 21 12.31 -1.56 -5.70
CA LEU A 21 12.70 -0.87 -4.46
C LEU A 21 13.82 -1.63 -3.73
N LYS A 22 13.71 -2.95 -3.57
CA LYS A 22 14.76 -3.78 -2.94
C LYS A 22 16.08 -3.68 -3.70
N THR A 23 16.04 -3.75 -5.04
CA THR A 23 17.23 -3.60 -5.89
C THR A 23 17.88 -2.22 -5.73
N ALA A 24 17.08 -1.15 -5.66
CA ALA A 24 17.59 0.21 -5.58
C ALA A 24 18.11 0.60 -4.18
N THR A 25 17.58 -0.04 -3.13
CA THR A 25 17.83 0.37 -1.73
C THR A 25 18.65 -0.64 -0.92
N GLY A 26 18.68 -1.90 -1.37
CA GLY A 26 19.34 -3.00 -0.64
C GLY A 26 18.57 -3.50 0.58
N THR A 27 17.29 -3.12 0.76
CA THR A 27 16.47 -3.54 1.90
C THR A 27 15.00 -3.73 1.54
N ASP A 28 14.31 -4.57 2.30
CA ASP A 28 12.86 -4.80 2.35
C ASP A 28 12.15 -4.04 3.49
N ARG A 29 12.93 -3.40 4.35
CA ARG A 29 12.42 -2.66 5.51
C ARG A 29 11.76 -1.36 5.07
N MET A 30 10.46 -1.21 5.35
CA MET A 30 9.68 -0.02 5.00
C MET A 30 8.91 0.53 6.20
N SER A 31 8.70 1.85 6.22
CA SER A 31 7.80 2.54 7.15
C SER A 31 6.41 2.79 6.57
N SER A 32 6.32 2.89 5.24
CA SER A 32 5.06 3.03 4.51
C SER A 32 5.18 2.40 3.14
N PHE A 33 4.07 1.90 2.60
CA PHE A 33 3.99 1.40 1.24
C PHE A 33 2.56 1.54 0.72
N VAL A 34 2.39 2.35 -0.32
CA VAL A 34 1.09 2.64 -0.95
C VAL A 34 1.21 2.33 -2.44
N VAL A 35 0.27 1.54 -2.95
CA VAL A 35 0.23 1.12 -4.35
C VAL A 35 -1.02 1.66 -5.01
N HIS A 36 -0.82 2.55 -5.98
CA HIS A 36 -1.82 2.90 -6.98
C HIS A 36 -1.60 2.05 -8.22
N SER A 37 -2.61 2.00 -9.08
CA SER A 37 -2.55 1.22 -10.31
C SER A 37 -1.41 1.57 -11.28
N ASP A 38 -0.84 2.77 -11.22
CA ASP A 38 0.23 3.25 -12.09
C ASP A 38 1.57 3.52 -11.38
N HIS A 39 1.59 3.53 -10.05
CA HIS A 39 2.79 3.81 -9.28
C HIS A 39 2.70 3.29 -7.84
N ALA A 40 3.85 3.06 -7.23
CA ALA A 40 3.96 2.79 -5.79
C ALA A 40 4.81 3.86 -5.12
N SER A 41 4.47 4.21 -3.89
CA SER A 41 5.23 5.11 -3.04
C SER A 41 5.61 4.38 -1.76
N ALA A 42 6.85 4.56 -1.31
CA ALA A 42 7.38 3.86 -0.15
C ALA A 42 8.25 4.77 0.71
N GLY A 43 8.11 4.69 2.03
CA GLY A 43 9.14 5.13 2.97
C GLY A 43 10.09 3.96 3.21
N VAL A 44 11.28 3.96 2.62
CA VAL A 44 12.24 2.86 2.76
C VAL A 44 13.24 3.18 3.86
N MET A 45 13.44 2.26 4.79
CA MET A 45 14.31 2.49 5.94
C MET A 45 15.78 2.66 5.51
N VAL A 46 16.45 3.66 6.08
CA VAL A 46 17.89 3.87 5.84
C VAL A 46 18.68 2.75 6.50
N ALA A 47 19.62 2.14 5.76
CA ALA A 47 20.47 1.07 6.27
C ALA A 47 21.12 1.43 7.61
N GLY A 48 21.02 0.50 8.57
CA GLY A 48 21.54 0.69 9.94
C GLY A 48 20.71 1.65 10.81
N SER A 49 19.67 2.30 10.29
CA SER A 49 18.78 3.15 11.07
C SER A 49 17.54 2.40 11.53
N LYS A 50 17.19 2.58 12.81
CA LYS A 50 15.91 2.09 13.35
C LYS A 50 14.75 3.04 13.08
N THR A 51 15.04 4.31 12.79
CA THR A 51 14.00 5.36 12.73
C THR A 51 13.98 6.13 11.42
N ARG A 52 15.11 6.33 10.74
CA ARG A 52 15.17 7.16 9.52
C ARG A 52 14.73 6.39 8.29
N TYR A 53 13.97 7.05 7.42
CA TYR A 53 13.59 6.54 6.11
C TYR A 53 13.76 7.62 5.04
N ASP A 54 13.93 7.16 3.80
CA ASP A 54 13.89 7.97 2.59
C ASP A 54 12.62 7.65 1.80
N ASN A 55 11.99 8.65 1.19
CA ASN A 55 10.86 8.38 0.28
C ASN A 55 11.36 7.91 -1.08
N TRP A 56 10.67 6.92 -1.62
CA TRP A 56 10.89 6.37 -2.95
C TRP A 56 9.56 6.27 -3.71
N THR A 57 9.63 6.42 -5.02
CA THR A 57 8.51 6.15 -5.92
C THR A 57 8.96 5.15 -6.96
N TYR A 58 8.07 4.23 -7.33
CA TYR A 58 8.26 3.32 -8.44
C TYR A 58 7.15 3.52 -9.49
N ARG A 59 7.53 3.57 -10.76
CA ARG A 59 6.61 3.55 -11.90
C ARG A 59 7.06 2.50 -12.93
N PRO A 60 6.13 1.70 -13.51
CA PRO A 60 6.45 0.83 -14.63
C PRO A 60 7.16 1.61 -15.75
N GLY A 61 8.24 1.06 -16.28
CA GLY A 61 9.04 1.70 -17.34
C GLY A 61 10.04 2.78 -16.88
N GLU A 62 9.85 3.36 -15.69
CA GLU A 62 10.75 4.39 -15.14
C GLU A 62 11.66 3.87 -14.02
N GLY A 63 11.26 2.77 -13.36
CA GLY A 63 11.99 2.16 -12.25
C GLY A 63 11.74 2.87 -10.92
N ALA A 64 12.54 2.51 -9.91
CA ALA A 64 12.49 3.10 -8.58
C ALA A 64 13.36 4.37 -8.53
N ARG A 65 12.82 5.46 -7.98
CA ARG A 65 13.49 6.75 -7.83
C ARG A 65 13.39 7.25 -6.40
N LYS A 66 14.51 7.70 -5.86
CA LYS A 66 14.56 8.36 -4.56
C LYS A 66 13.95 9.75 -4.67
N GLY A 67 13.02 10.08 -3.79
CA GLY A 67 12.47 11.42 -3.63
C GLY A 67 13.40 12.35 -2.84
N ILE A 68 13.03 13.62 -2.77
CA ILE A 68 13.78 14.63 -2.00
C ILE A 68 13.37 14.66 -0.51
N ILE A 69 12.31 13.95 -0.14
CA ILE A 69 11.75 13.93 1.20
C ILE A 69 12.33 12.72 1.96
N SER A 70 12.80 12.98 3.17
CA SER A 70 13.22 11.98 4.16
C SER A 70 12.52 12.27 5.48
N GLY A 71 12.41 11.26 6.33
CA GLY A 71 11.73 11.41 7.62
C GLY A 71 12.21 10.43 8.68
N THR A 72 11.53 10.47 9.81
CA THR A 72 11.72 9.53 10.91
C THR A 72 10.38 8.95 11.32
N VAL A 73 10.32 7.63 11.49
CA VAL A 73 9.13 6.97 12.07
C VAL A 73 8.92 7.47 13.49
N THR A 74 7.65 7.64 13.85
CA THR A 74 7.27 8.02 15.22
C THR A 74 7.16 6.77 16.10
N PRO A 75 7.09 6.90 17.43
CA PRO A 75 6.82 5.75 18.32
C PRO A 75 5.47 5.05 18.04
N LEU A 76 4.58 5.68 17.27
CA LEU A 76 3.29 5.12 16.85
C LEU A 76 3.43 4.24 15.60
N GLU A 77 4.60 4.16 14.99
CA GLU A 77 4.81 3.43 13.74
C GLU A 77 6.02 2.50 13.89
N SER A 78 5.81 1.22 13.66
CA SER A 78 6.92 0.27 13.56
C SER A 78 7.19 -0.04 12.10
N PRO A 79 8.44 0.13 11.61
CA PRO A 79 8.75 -0.30 10.26
C PRO A 79 8.65 -1.82 10.16
N PHE A 80 8.21 -2.31 9.01
CA PHE A 80 7.85 -3.69 8.73
C PHE A 80 8.71 -4.27 7.60
N ASP A 81 8.67 -5.59 7.45
CA ASP A 81 9.19 -6.28 6.27
C ASP A 81 8.10 -6.35 5.21
N ILE A 82 8.38 -5.84 4.01
CA ILE A 82 7.42 -5.84 2.90
C ILE A 82 7.07 -7.25 2.41
N ASP A 83 7.92 -8.24 2.69
CA ASP A 83 7.71 -9.64 2.27
C ASP A 83 6.81 -10.42 3.26
N ASP A 84 6.44 -9.84 4.40
CA ASP A 84 5.49 -10.43 5.36
C ASP A 84 4.03 -10.39 4.87
N LEU A 85 3.74 -9.60 3.83
CA LEU A 85 2.41 -9.43 3.25
C LEU A 85 2.13 -10.42 2.12
N ASP A 86 0.91 -10.96 2.12
CA ASP A 86 0.41 -11.82 1.06
C ASP A 86 -0.23 -10.99 -0.06
N TRP A 87 0.58 -10.61 -1.04
CA TRP A 87 0.12 -9.86 -2.22
C TRP A 87 -0.87 -10.64 -3.09
N ASP A 88 -0.94 -11.97 -2.98
CA ASP A 88 -1.91 -12.77 -3.75
C ASP A 88 -3.35 -12.58 -3.25
N ALA A 89 -3.53 -12.03 -2.05
CA ALA A 89 -4.84 -11.68 -1.52
C ALA A 89 -5.44 -10.40 -2.11
N VAL A 90 -4.63 -9.51 -2.72
CA VAL A 90 -5.06 -8.18 -3.17
C VAL A 90 -6.24 -8.23 -4.16
N PRO A 91 -6.28 -9.11 -5.18
CA PRO A 91 -7.42 -9.20 -6.09
C PRO A 91 -8.74 -9.52 -5.38
N ALA A 92 -8.71 -10.38 -4.36
CA ALA A 92 -9.89 -10.73 -3.58
C ALA A 92 -10.36 -9.55 -2.71
N LEU A 93 -9.42 -8.80 -2.11
CA LEU A 93 -9.72 -7.60 -1.34
C LEU A 93 -10.34 -6.50 -2.22
N LEU A 94 -9.79 -6.25 -3.42
CA LEU A 94 -10.36 -5.29 -4.37
C LEU A 94 -11.79 -5.67 -4.77
N LYS A 95 -12.02 -6.95 -5.11
CA LYS A 95 -13.36 -7.46 -5.44
C LYS A 95 -14.34 -7.34 -4.28
N GLN A 96 -13.87 -7.50 -3.04
CA GLN A 96 -14.71 -7.30 -1.86
C GLN A 96 -15.01 -5.82 -1.64
N ALA A 97 -14.02 -4.95 -1.81
CA ALA A 97 -14.15 -3.50 -1.69
C ALA A 97 -15.24 -2.95 -2.63
N ASP A 98 -15.23 -3.37 -3.89
CA ASP A 98 -16.22 -2.97 -4.90
C ASP A 98 -17.66 -3.34 -4.49
N LYS A 99 -17.84 -4.39 -3.68
CA LYS A 99 -19.16 -4.84 -3.23
C LYS A 99 -19.65 -4.14 -1.97
N VAL A 100 -18.75 -3.89 -1.02
CA VAL A 100 -19.15 -3.53 0.34
C VAL A 100 -18.96 -2.05 0.65
N LEU A 101 -18.13 -1.33 -0.11
CA LEU A 101 -17.78 0.06 0.23
C LEU A 101 -18.77 1.10 -0.28
N ASN A 102 -19.76 0.72 -1.09
CA ASN A 102 -20.83 1.63 -1.53
C ASN A 102 -20.33 2.91 -2.24
N VAL A 103 -19.14 2.87 -2.85
CA VAL A 103 -18.59 3.99 -3.63
C VAL A 103 -19.04 3.84 -5.09
N LYS A 104 -19.85 4.78 -5.57
CA LYS A 104 -20.31 4.80 -6.97
C LYS A 104 -19.24 5.42 -7.87
N GLU A 105 -19.21 5.06 -9.15
CA GLU A 105 -18.31 5.67 -10.15
C GLU A 105 -16.84 5.78 -9.69
N VAL A 106 -16.29 4.70 -9.14
CA VAL A 106 -14.91 4.66 -8.59
C VAL A 106 -13.91 5.23 -9.60
N SER A 107 -13.25 6.33 -9.24
CA SER A 107 -12.22 7.00 -10.05
C SER A 107 -10.82 6.85 -9.47
N SER A 108 -10.70 6.45 -8.20
CA SER A 108 -9.43 6.15 -7.55
C SER A 108 -9.54 4.88 -6.73
N ARG A 109 -8.50 4.06 -6.81
CA ARG A 109 -8.32 2.85 -6.02
C ARG A 109 -6.84 2.66 -5.68
N TYR A 110 -6.56 2.26 -4.45
CA TYR A 110 -5.20 1.97 -4.01
C TYR A 110 -5.19 0.99 -2.83
N VAL A 111 -4.05 0.32 -2.66
CA VAL A 111 -3.72 -0.50 -1.50
C VAL A 111 -2.72 0.27 -0.64
N ASP A 112 -2.97 0.33 0.66
CA ASP A 112 -2.10 0.93 1.67
C ASP A 112 -1.67 -0.16 2.67
N VAL A 113 -0.38 -0.24 2.98
CA VAL A 113 0.10 -1.11 4.04
C VAL A 113 -0.13 -0.46 5.39
N ARG A 114 -0.93 -1.12 6.23
CA ARG A 114 -1.11 -0.74 7.63
C ARG A 114 0.10 -1.19 8.41
N ALA A 115 1.05 -0.28 8.59
CA ALA A 115 2.22 -0.51 9.44
C ALA A 115 1.80 -0.91 10.86
N PRO A 116 2.53 -1.83 11.52
CA PRO A 116 2.25 -2.18 12.90
C PRO A 116 2.32 -0.95 13.81
N ASN A 117 1.38 -0.87 14.74
CA ASN A 117 1.33 0.18 15.74
C ASN A 117 1.40 -0.43 17.14
N PRO A 118 2.54 -0.32 17.84
CA PRO A 118 2.71 -0.93 19.15
C PRO A 118 1.95 -0.21 20.27
N THR A 119 1.45 1.02 20.04
CA THR A 119 0.68 1.77 21.04
C THR A 119 -0.77 1.29 21.13
N TRP A 120 -1.33 0.81 20.01
CA TRP A 120 -2.71 0.32 19.93
C TRP A 120 -2.79 -1.18 19.59
N ASP A 121 -1.68 -1.91 19.70
CA ASP A 121 -1.56 -3.33 19.34
C ASP A 121 -2.10 -3.67 17.94
N THR A 122 -1.99 -2.72 17.00
CA THR A 122 -2.43 -2.92 15.62
C THR A 122 -1.39 -3.75 14.88
N PRO A 123 -1.73 -4.95 14.37
CA PRO A 123 -0.80 -5.78 13.63
C PRO A 123 -0.58 -5.25 12.20
N LEU A 124 0.45 -5.77 11.53
CA LEU A 124 0.67 -5.54 10.10
C LEU A 124 -0.57 -5.97 9.29
N GLY A 125 -0.97 -5.12 8.35
CA GLY A 125 -2.14 -5.39 7.50
C GLY A 125 -2.13 -4.62 6.19
N MET A 126 -3.24 -4.73 5.48
CA MET A 126 -3.51 -4.01 4.25
C MET A 126 -4.83 -3.26 4.38
N ALA A 127 -4.94 -2.11 3.74
CA ALA A 127 -6.20 -1.42 3.53
C ALA A 127 -6.42 -1.18 2.04
N VAL A 128 -7.63 -1.41 1.56
CA VAL A 128 -8.06 -1.03 0.21
C VAL A 128 -8.94 0.19 0.34
N TYR A 129 -8.63 1.22 -0.43
CA TYR A 129 -9.42 2.45 -0.51
C TYR A 129 -10.04 2.59 -1.88
N LEU A 130 -11.31 3.00 -1.88
CA LEU A 130 -12.02 3.43 -3.08
C LEU A 130 -12.49 4.86 -2.86
N SER A 131 -12.37 5.68 -3.91
CA SER A 131 -13.02 6.99 -3.95
C SER A 131 -13.45 7.35 -5.36
N ASN A 132 -14.35 8.34 -5.46
CA ASN A 132 -14.79 8.89 -6.73
C ASN A 132 -14.50 10.39 -6.84
N LYS A 133 -14.88 10.96 -8.00
CA LYS A 133 -14.69 12.38 -8.32
C LYS A 133 -15.52 13.34 -7.45
N TYR A 134 -16.48 12.83 -6.66
CA TYR A 134 -17.34 13.58 -5.75
C TYR A 134 -16.92 13.48 -4.29
N HIS A 135 -15.72 12.93 -4.01
CA HIS A 135 -15.19 12.73 -2.66
C HIS A 135 -15.95 11.71 -1.81
N GLU A 136 -16.86 10.94 -2.42
CA GLU A 136 -17.41 9.75 -1.78
C GLU A 136 -16.29 8.71 -1.67
N SER A 137 -16.14 8.12 -0.49
CA SER A 137 -15.04 7.20 -0.21
C SER A 137 -15.41 6.14 0.79
N GLY A 138 -14.69 5.03 0.70
CA GLY A 138 -14.75 3.96 1.69
C GLY A 138 -13.44 3.21 1.71
N TYR A 139 -13.22 2.46 2.79
CA TYR A 139 -12.09 1.55 2.88
C TYR A 139 -12.45 0.25 3.56
N LEU A 140 -11.72 -0.81 3.23
CA LEU A 140 -11.68 -2.00 4.05
C LEU A 140 -10.27 -2.25 4.54
N GLU A 141 -10.15 -2.86 5.71
CA GLU A 141 -8.89 -3.30 6.29
C GLU A 141 -8.87 -4.82 6.35
N ALA A 142 -7.68 -5.37 6.19
CA ALA A 142 -7.41 -6.79 6.23
C ALA A 142 -6.09 -7.07 6.94
N THR A 143 -5.94 -8.30 7.44
CA THR A 143 -4.67 -8.79 7.95
C THR A 143 -3.61 -8.87 6.84
N ALA A 144 -2.34 -9.05 7.21
CA ALA A 144 -1.25 -9.32 6.25
C ALA A 144 -1.53 -10.54 5.33
N ARG A 145 -2.47 -11.42 5.70
CA ARG A 145 -2.89 -12.60 4.92
C ARG A 145 -4.23 -12.41 4.20
N GLY A 146 -4.72 -11.17 4.11
CA GLY A 146 -5.91 -10.84 3.33
C GLY A 146 -7.26 -11.16 3.97
N ARG A 147 -7.31 -11.51 5.26
CA ARG A 147 -8.58 -11.67 5.97
C ARG A 147 -9.12 -10.29 6.33
N VAL A 148 -10.28 -9.92 5.81
CA VAL A 148 -10.96 -8.66 6.15
C VAL A 148 -11.25 -8.60 7.65
N THR A 149 -10.88 -7.48 8.28
CA THR A 149 -11.08 -7.21 9.71
C THR A 149 -12.03 -6.05 9.95
N ARG A 150 -12.12 -5.09 9.01
CA ARG A 150 -12.97 -3.91 9.13
C ARG A 150 -13.42 -3.43 7.76
N THR A 151 -14.62 -2.86 7.70
CA THR A 151 -15.13 -2.14 6.54
C THR A 151 -15.71 -0.81 6.99
N MET A 152 -15.41 0.24 6.24
CA MET A 152 -15.97 1.57 6.39
C MET A 152 -16.52 1.99 5.02
N PRO A 153 -17.78 1.64 4.71
CA PRO A 153 -18.41 2.05 3.47
C PRO A 153 -18.62 3.57 3.42
N ASN A 154 -18.78 4.11 2.21
CA ASN A 154 -19.34 5.44 2.05
C ASN A 154 -20.76 5.45 2.63
N ASP A 155 -21.08 6.48 3.40
CA ASP A 155 -22.41 6.66 3.97
C ASP A 155 -23.46 6.61 2.85
N LYS A 156 -24.58 5.97 3.17
CA LYS A 156 -25.73 5.92 2.27
C LYS A 156 -26.54 7.19 2.52
N ASP A 157 -26.52 8.09 1.54
CA ASP A 157 -27.66 9.00 1.36
C ASP A 157 -28.90 8.20 0.91
#